data_AF-A0A524F660-F1
#
_entry.id   AF-A0A524F660-F1
#
_cell.length_a   1.000
_cell.length_b   1.000
_cell.length_c   1.000
_cell.angle_alpha   90.00
_cell.angle_beta   90.00
_cell.angle_gamma   90.00
#
_symmetry.space_group_name_H-M   'P 1'
#
loop_
_entity.id
_entity.type
_entity.pdbx_description
1 polymer ?
#
loop_
_entity_poly.entity_id
_entity_poly.type
_entity_poly.pdbx_seq_one_letter_code
_entity_poly.pdbx_strand_id
1 'polypeptide(L)'
;MKQTESRREFEELGKKRLNLFSSEALDNSIKNLTRPSFLGSIHMKNMYPNTNFSSIENILKGQLELKINKSLKNAVLNPITKGLILLMVIFNIVWIMLLFLL
;
A
#
# COMPACT_ATOMS: atom_id res chain seq x y z
N MET A 1 -53.33 22.48 -11.67
CA MET A 1 -52.57 21.24 -11.96
C MET A 1 -51.22 21.16 -11.25
N LYS A 2 -50.49 22.25 -11.00
CA LYS A 2 -49.15 22.21 -10.35
C LYS A 2 -49.14 21.81 -8.86
N GLN A 3 -50.24 22.01 -8.12
CA GLN A 3 -50.28 21.74 -6.68
C GLN A 3 -50.46 20.24 -6.35
N THR A 4 -51.01 19.47 -7.28
CA THR A 4 -51.26 18.03 -7.12
C THR A 4 -50.03 17.16 -7.41
N GLU A 5 -49.08 17.63 -8.22
CA GLU A 5 -47.81 16.93 -8.48
C GLU A 5 -46.88 16.99 -7.26
N SER A 6 -46.72 18.17 -6.67
CA SER A 6 -45.88 18.35 -5.48
C SER A 6 -46.32 17.45 -4.32
N ARG A 7 -47.64 17.24 -4.14
CA ARG A 7 -48.17 16.36 -3.08
C ARG A 7 -47.82 14.88 -3.31
N ARG A 8 -47.75 14.43 -4.57
CA ARG A 8 -47.38 13.05 -4.93
C ARG A 8 -45.89 12.79 -4.76
N GLU A 9 -45.05 13.77 -5.10
CA GLU A 9 -43.60 13.67 -4.89
C GLU A 9 -43.24 13.58 -3.40
N PHE A 10 -43.91 14.36 -2.55
CA PHE A 10 -43.71 14.28 -1.10
C PHE A 10 -44.15 12.93 -0.50
N GLU A 11 -45.21 12.33 -1.04
CA GLU A 11 -45.72 11.02 -0.60
C GLU A 11 -44.80 9.86 -1.03
N GLU A 12 -44.22 9.94 -2.24
CA GLU A 12 -43.16 9.01 -2.70
C GLU A 12 -41.87 9.13 -1.88
N LEU A 13 -41.47 10.35 -1.52
CA LEU A 13 -40.32 10.60 -0.64
C LEU A 13 -40.53 10.03 0.77
N GLY A 14 -41.78 10.08 1.28
CA GLY A 14 -42.16 9.47 2.56
C GLY A 14 -42.06 7.94 2.55
N LYS A 15 -42.53 7.29 1.47
CA LYS A 15 -42.43 5.83 1.29
C LYS A 15 -40.98 5.35 1.15
N LYS A 16 -40.11 6.10 0.47
CA LYS A 16 -38.68 5.76 0.36
C LYS A 16 -37.96 5.80 1.71
N ARG A 17 -38.30 6.72 2.62
CA ARG A 17 -37.66 6.82 3.93
C ARG A 17 -38.07 5.71 4.90
N LEU A 18 -39.30 5.18 4.79
CA LEU A 18 -39.76 4.06 5.62
C LEU A 18 -39.07 2.73 5.28
N ASN A 19 -38.54 2.59 4.07
CA ASN A 19 -37.84 1.37 3.62
C ASN A 19 -36.34 1.34 4.00
N LEU A 20 -35.83 2.40 4.65
CA LEU A 20 -34.44 2.46 5.16
C LEU A 20 -34.26 1.71 6.48
N PHE A 21 -35.36 1.35 7.14
CA PHE A 21 -35.37 0.61 8.42
C PHE A 21 -35.93 -0.81 8.27
N SER A 22 -35.95 -1.37 7.04
CA SER A 22 -36.33 -2.77 6.84
C SER A 22 -35.19 -3.69 7.29
N SER A 23 -35.53 -4.83 7.87
CA SER A 23 -34.56 -5.83 8.36
C SER A 23 -33.59 -6.28 7.25
N GLU A 24 -34.07 -6.34 6.01
CA GLU A 24 -33.27 -6.67 4.82
C GLU A 24 -32.24 -5.58 4.48
N ALA A 25 -32.60 -4.31 4.60
CA ALA A 25 -31.66 -3.20 4.40
C ALA A 25 -30.58 -3.16 5.48
N LEU A 26 -30.94 -3.54 6.71
CA LEU A 26 -30.00 -3.63 7.84
C LEU A 26 -29.04 -4.82 7.69
N ASP A 27 -29.55 -6.00 7.34
CA ASP A 27 -28.72 -7.19 7.09
C ASP A 27 -27.74 -6.95 5.92
N ASN A 28 -28.22 -6.32 4.84
CA ASN A 28 -27.37 -5.98 3.71
C ASN A 28 -26.31 -4.93 4.09
N SER A 29 -26.63 -3.98 4.98
CA SER A 29 -25.67 -3.01 5.51
C SER A 29 -24.61 -3.69 6.39
N ILE A 30 -25.03 -4.57 7.30
CA ILE A 30 -24.13 -5.36 8.16
C ILE A 30 -23.21 -6.24 7.32
N LYS A 31 -23.72 -6.87 6.26
CA LYS A 31 -22.94 -7.67 5.33
C LYS A 31 -21.88 -6.84 4.58
N ASN A 32 -22.21 -5.60 4.22
CA ASN A 32 -21.28 -4.65 3.60
C ASN A 32 -20.22 -4.13 4.59
N LEU A 33 -20.57 -3.99 5.88
CA LEU A 33 -19.63 -3.66 6.96
C LEU A 33 -18.69 -4.82 7.30
N THR A 34 -19.17 -6.06 7.15
CA THR A 34 -18.39 -7.29 7.43
C THR A 34 -17.36 -7.58 6.32
N ARG A 35 -17.63 -7.10 5.10
CA ARG A 35 -16.70 -7.11 3.97
C ARG A 35 -16.51 -5.70 3.43
N PRO A 36 -15.82 -4.81 4.17
CA PRO A 36 -15.69 -3.43 3.77
C PRO A 36 -14.91 -3.37 2.45
N SER A 37 -15.62 -3.05 1.37
CA SER A 37 -15.00 -2.73 0.10
C SER A 37 -14.34 -1.36 0.22
N PHE A 38 -13.03 -1.36 0.49
CA PHE A 38 -12.24 -0.14 0.57
C PHE A 38 -12.45 0.68 -0.71
N LEU A 39 -12.67 2.00 -0.62
CA LEU A 39 -12.86 2.84 -1.82
C LEU A 39 -11.71 2.65 -2.84
N GLY A 40 -10.49 2.42 -2.34
CA GLY A 40 -9.33 2.08 -3.15
C GLY A 40 -9.48 0.78 -3.95
N SER A 41 -10.10 -0.27 -3.38
CA SER A 41 -10.30 -1.55 -4.07
C SER A 41 -11.41 -1.50 -5.12
N ILE A 42 -12.45 -0.69 -4.91
CA ILE A 42 -13.49 -0.44 -5.93
C ILE A 42 -12.91 0.34 -7.11
N HIS A 43 -12.10 1.37 -6.84
CA HIS A 43 -11.50 2.17 -7.90
C HIS A 43 -10.49 1.35 -8.71
N MET A 44 -9.69 0.50 -8.05
CA MET A 44 -8.78 -0.44 -8.73
C MET A 44 -9.51 -1.49 -9.56
N LYS A 45 -10.62 -2.04 -9.06
CA LYS A 45 -11.41 -3.06 -9.76
C LYS A 45 -12.04 -2.53 -11.05
N ASN A 46 -12.41 -1.25 -11.08
CA ASN A 46 -13.02 -0.62 -12.26
C ASN A 46 -11.99 -0.04 -13.26
N MET A 47 -10.80 0.35 -12.81
CA MET A 47 -9.74 0.85 -13.71
C MET A 47 -8.96 -0.26 -14.42
N TYR A 48 -8.82 -1.43 -13.80
CA TYR A 48 -7.85 -2.43 -14.26
C TYR A 48 -8.43 -3.84 -14.30
N PRO A 49 -9.31 -4.16 -15.27
CA PRO A 49 -9.75 -5.54 -15.47
C PRO A 49 -8.63 -6.45 -16.01
N ASN A 50 -7.58 -5.90 -16.63
CA ASN A 50 -6.46 -6.67 -17.18
C ASN A 50 -5.26 -5.77 -17.60
N THR A 51 -4.50 -5.22 -16.66
CA THR A 51 -3.36 -4.35 -17.04
C THR A 51 -2.10 -4.67 -16.24
N ASN A 52 -1.11 -5.19 -16.95
CA ASN A 52 0.33 -4.94 -16.83
C ASN A 52 0.80 -4.34 -15.49
N PHE A 53 0.73 -5.14 -14.43
CA PHE A 53 1.36 -4.86 -13.14
C PHE A 53 2.88 -4.66 -13.25
N SER A 54 3.51 -5.09 -14.37
CA SER A 54 4.95 -4.96 -14.60
C SER A 54 5.45 -3.51 -14.61
N SER A 55 4.68 -2.56 -15.11
CA SER A 55 5.10 -1.14 -15.11
C SER A 55 5.12 -0.57 -13.70
N ILE A 56 4.13 -0.92 -12.87
CA ILE A 56 4.07 -0.51 -11.45
C ILE A 56 5.17 -1.22 -10.67
N GLU A 57 5.40 -2.51 -10.92
CA GLU A 57 6.47 -3.30 -10.32
C GLU A 57 7.86 -2.73 -10.66
N ASN A 58 8.10 -2.35 -11.92
CA ASN A 58 9.34 -1.73 -12.35
C ASN A 58 9.58 -0.36 -11.69
N ILE A 59 8.53 0.46 -11.55
CA ILE A 59 8.63 1.75 -10.84
C ILE A 59 8.92 1.52 -9.35
N LEU A 60 8.24 0.56 -8.73
CA LEU A 60 8.42 0.21 -7.32
C LEU A 60 9.84 -0.32 -7.07
N LYS A 61 10.32 -1.20 -7.95
CA LYS A 61 11.67 -1.75 -7.90
C LYS A 61 12.73 -0.66 -8.10
N GLY A 62 12.54 0.26 -9.05
CA GLY A 62 13.43 1.39 -9.26
C GLY A 62 13.53 2.33 -8.05
N GLN A 63 12.40 2.63 -7.39
CA GLN A 63 12.43 3.43 -6.16
C GLN A 63 13.08 2.70 -4.98
N LEU A 64 12.85 1.40 -4.88
CA LEU A 64 13.47 0.57 -3.85
C LEU A 64 14.98 0.51 -4.02
N GLU A 65 15.46 0.28 -5.25
CA GLU A 65 16.87 0.28 -5.60
C GLU A 65 17.52 1.65 -5.34
N LEU A 66 16.86 2.75 -5.68
CA LEU A 66 17.35 4.10 -5.35
C LEU A 66 17.46 4.33 -3.84
N LYS A 67 16.48 3.87 -3.07
CA LYS A 67 16.49 3.99 -1.60
C LYS A 67 17.58 3.13 -0.97
N ILE A 68 17.76 1.90 -1.46
CA ILE A 68 18.83 0.99 -1.05
C ILE A 68 20.18 1.59 -1.40
N ASN A 69 20.39 2.03 -2.64
CA ASN A 69 21.66 2.64 -3.06
C ASN A 69 21.97 3.90 -2.26
N LYS A 70 20.98 4.74 -1.95
CA LYS A 70 21.19 5.93 -1.10
C LYS A 70 21.58 5.54 0.32
N SER A 71 20.91 4.54 0.90
CA SER A 71 21.21 4.03 2.25
C SER A 71 22.59 3.35 2.31
N LEU A 72 22.91 2.52 1.32
CA LEU A 72 24.16 1.79 1.21
C LEU A 72 25.33 2.76 0.96
N LYS A 73 25.16 3.73 0.06
CA LYS A 73 26.15 4.78 -0.18
C LYS A 73 26.43 5.56 1.11
N ASN A 74 25.40 5.91 1.89
CA ASN A 74 25.61 6.56 3.18
C ASN A 74 26.30 5.65 4.20
N ALA A 75 25.98 4.35 4.22
CA ALA A 75 26.62 3.39 5.09
C ALA A 75 28.12 3.21 4.73
N VAL A 76 28.45 3.06 3.45
CA VAL A 76 29.84 2.88 2.98
C VAL A 76 30.67 4.18 3.11
N LEU A 77 30.03 5.34 2.97
CA LEU A 77 30.71 6.62 3.16
C LEU A 77 30.89 7.01 4.62
N ASN A 78 30.20 6.34 5.55
CA ASN A 78 30.33 6.60 6.98
C ASN A 78 31.78 6.33 7.43
N PRO A 79 32.47 7.30 8.05
CA PRO A 79 33.84 7.13 8.52
C PRO A 79 34.01 5.94 9.48
N ILE A 80 32.99 5.64 10.29
CA ILE A 80 33.00 4.49 11.20
C ILE A 80 33.05 3.18 10.41
N THR A 81 32.21 3.05 9.39
CA THR A 81 32.15 1.85 8.53
C THR A 81 33.44 1.67 7.73
N LYS A 82 34.03 2.75 7.24
CA LYS A 82 35.36 2.71 6.59
C LYS A 82 36.44 2.19 7.53
N GLY A 83 36.47 2.66 8.78
CA GLY A 83 37.39 2.17 9.80
C GLY A 83 37.20 0.68 10.07
N LEU A 84 35.96 0.21 10.14
CA LEU A 84 35.63 -1.20 10.33
C LEU A 84 36.11 -2.09 9.18
N ILE A 85 35.93 -1.63 7.94
CA ILE A 85 36.43 -2.32 6.73
C ILE A 85 37.96 -2.39 6.76
N LEU A 86 38.62 -1.28 7.11
CA LEU A 86 40.09 -1.25 7.20
C LEU A 86 40.60 -2.24 8.26
N LEU A 87 39.97 -2.27 9.43
CA LEU A 87 40.31 -3.21 10.50
C LEU A 87 40.12 -4.67 10.06
N MET A 88 39.03 -4.97 9.35
CA MET A 88 38.77 -6.30 8.79
C MET A 88 39.87 -6.73 7.81
N VAL A 89 40.33 -5.82 6.95
CA VAL A 89 41.42 -6.11 5.99
C VAL A 89 42.73 -6.36 6.72
N ILE A 90 43.10 -5.50 7.66
CA ILE A 90 44.32 -5.65 8.47
C ILE A 90 44.29 -6.98 9.23
N PHE A 91 43.16 -7.31 9.87
CA PHE A 91 42.99 -8.57 10.58
C PHE A 91 43.23 -9.77 9.66
N ASN A 92 42.66 -9.77 8.46
CA ASN A 92 42.88 -10.86 7.49
C ASN A 92 44.34 -10.98 7.06
N ILE A 93 45.03 -9.86 6.84
CA ILE A 93 46.46 -9.86 6.48
C ILE A 93 47.29 -10.47 7.62
N VAL A 94 47.05 -10.03 8.85
CA VAL A 94 47.74 -10.56 10.03
C VAL A 94 47.44 -12.05 10.21
N TRP A 95 46.19 -12.47 10.03
CA TRP A 95 45.77 -13.86 10.13
C TRP A 95 46.49 -14.75 9.11
N ILE A 96 46.57 -14.32 7.85
CA ILE A 96 47.29 -15.04 6.79
C ILE A 96 48.78 -15.12 7.10
N MET A 97 49.39 -14.02 7.57
CA MET A 97 50.80 -14.02 7.96
C MET A 97 51.07 -14.99 9.12
N LEU A 98 50.17 -15.04 10.11
CA LEU A 98 50.27 -15.97 11.23
C LEU A 98 50.18 -17.43 10.76
N LEU A 99 49.26 -17.75 9.84
CA LEU A 99 49.14 -19.09 9.25
C LEU A 99 50.38 -19.51 8.47
N PHE A 100 51.12 -18.56 7.90
CA PHE A 100 52.33 -18.86 7.13
C PHE A 100 53.58 -18.97 8.02
N LEU A 101 53.54 -18.42 9.23
CA LEU A 101 54.64 -18.41 10.20
C LEU A 101 54.54 -19.56 11.22
N LEU A 102 53.36 -20.15 11.35
CA LEU A 102 53.07 -21.36 12.15
C LEU A 102 53.36 -22.63 11.35
#